data_AF-A0A2G5QKW6-F1
#
_entry.id   AF-A0A2G5QKW6-F1
#
_cell.length_a   1.000
_cell.length_b   1.000
_cell.length_c   1.000
_cell.angle_alpha   90.00
_cell.angle_beta   90.00
_cell.angle_gamma   90.00
#
_symmetry.space_group_name_H-M   'P 1'
#
loop_
_entity.id
_entity.type
_entity.pdbx_description
1 polymer ?
#
loop_
_entity_poly.entity_id
_entity_poly.type
_entity_poly.pdbx_seq_one_letter_code
_entity_poly.pdbx_strand_id
1 'polypeptide(L)' 'MSYLTDDQKPVAKLALEMGYWQHEIAAYYSINQGRISEFKNSVEFKKTASAPGLPTDFPVRH' A
#
# COMPACT_ATOMS: atom_id res chain seq x y z
N MET A 1 -16.52 4.29 -4.00
CA MET A 1 -15.36 4.37 -3.09
C MET A 1 -14.32 3.37 -3.57
N SER A 2 -13.13 3.84 -3.93
CA SER A 2 -12.08 3.02 -4.56
C SER A 2 -11.30 2.18 -3.54
N TYR A 3 -10.99 0.93 -3.89
CA TYR A 3 -10.15 0.00 -3.12
C TYR A 3 -8.77 -0.13 -3.79
N LEU A 4 -7.78 -0.69 -3.07
CA LEU A 4 -6.54 -1.14 -3.69
C LEU A 4 -6.86 -2.24 -4.71
N THR A 5 -6.40 -2.05 -5.95
CA THR A 5 -6.45 -3.08 -6.98
C THR A 5 -5.38 -4.15 -6.75
N ASP A 6 -5.51 -5.30 -7.40
CA ASP A 6 -4.57 -6.41 -7.24
C ASP A 6 -3.12 -6.03 -7.61
N ASP A 7 -2.94 -5.12 -8.57
CA ASP A 7 -1.62 -4.61 -8.96
C ASP A 7 -1.02 -3.63 -7.94
N GLN A 8 -1.86 -2.92 -7.19
CA GLN A 8 -1.42 -1.95 -6.18
C GLN A 8 -1.06 -2.62 -4.84
N LYS A 9 -1.68 -3.77 -4.54
CA LYS A 9 -1.49 -4.50 -3.27
C LYS A 9 -0.03 -4.89 -3.01
N PRO A 10 0.74 -5.44 -3.96
CA PRO A 10 2.17 -5.73 -3.78
C PRO A 10 3.00 -4.50 -3.40
N VAL A 11 2.74 -3.36 -4.04
CA VAL A 11 3.46 -2.10 -3.80
C VAL A 11 3.04 -1.51 -2.45
N ALA A 12 1.75 -1.48 -2.15
CA ALA A 12 1.24 -1.03 -0.85
C ALA A 12 1.79 -1.90 0.30
N LYS A 13 1.93 -3.21 0.08
CA LYS A 13 2.56 -4.11 1.04
C LYS A 13 4.02 -3.78 1.26
N LEU A 14 4.80 -3.64 0.18
CA LEU A 14 6.21 -3.25 0.29
C LEU A 14 6.36 -1.92 1.05
N ALA A 15 5.55 -0.91 0.73
CA ALA A 15 5.58 0.38 1.42
C ALA A 15 5.27 0.24 2.91
N LEU A 16 4.26 -0.56 3.29
CA LEU A 16 3.95 -0.84 4.69
C LEU A 16 5.10 -1.55 5.42
N GLU A 17 5.76 -2.51 4.77
CA GLU A 17 6.92 -3.24 5.31
C GLU A 17 8.16 -2.33 5.45
N MET A 18 8.32 -1.38 4.53
CA MET A 18 9.35 -0.33 4.58
C MET A 18 9.05 0.78 5.62
N GLY A 19 7.90 0.71 6.31
CA GLY A 19 7.53 1.62 7.38
C GLY A 19 6.92 2.94 6.93
N TYR A 20 6.39 3.03 5.70
CA TYR A 20 5.65 4.21 5.25
C TYR A 20 4.35 4.40 6.05
N TRP A 21 3.92 5.65 6.19
CA TRP A 21 2.68 5.95 6.89
C TRP A 21 1.51 5.62 5.98
N GLN A 22 0.45 5.03 6.54
CA GLN A 22 -0.71 4.60 5.75
C GLN A 22 -1.36 5.73 4.96
N HIS A 23 -1.33 6.95 5.49
CA HIS A 23 -1.91 8.12 4.81
C HIS A 23 -1.09 8.54 3.58
N GLU A 24 0.23 8.35 3.58
CA GLU A 24 1.09 8.61 2.41
C GLU A 24 0.81 7.61 1.30
N ILE A 25 0.71 6.33 1.65
CA ILE A 25 0.36 5.25 0.72
C ILE A 25 -1.04 5.50 0.14
N ALA A 26 -2.00 5.91 0.98
CA ALA A 26 -3.35 6.22 0.56
C ALA A 26 -3.41 7.46 -0.37
N ALA A 27 -2.63 8.49 -0.06
CA ALA A 27 -2.51 9.68 -0.90
C ALA A 27 -1.94 9.35 -2.28
N TYR A 28 -0.88 8.51 -2.36
CA TYR A 28 -0.31 8.06 -3.62
C TYR A 28 -1.36 7.38 -4.53
N TYR A 29 -2.22 6.54 -3.97
CA TYR A 29 -3.29 5.88 -4.73
C TYR A 29 -4.58 6.69 -4.85
N SER A 30 -4.65 7.90 -4.30
CA SER A 30 -5.88 8.71 -4.23
C SER A 30 -7.06 7.94 -3.62
N ILE A 31 -6.81 7.16 -2.56
CA ILE A 31 -7.82 6.38 -1.84
C ILE A 31 -7.92 6.80 -0.37
N ASN A 32 -8.94 6.29 0.33
CA ASN A 32 -9.10 6.52 1.76
C ASN A 32 -8.09 5.70 2.57
N GLN A 33 -7.43 6.31 3.57
CA GLN A 33 -6.49 5.63 4.48
C GLN A 33 -7.06 4.37 5.13
N GLY A 34 -8.36 4.36 5.43
CA GLY A 34 -9.06 3.20 5.97
C GLY A 34 -8.88 1.95 5.09
N ARG A 35 -8.76 2.10 3.77
CA ARG A 35 -8.52 0.97 2.85
C ARG A 35 -7.13 0.37 3.00
N ILE A 36 -6.12 1.20 3.29
CA ILE A 36 -4.77 0.71 3.59
C ILE A 36 -4.77 -0.04 4.93
N SER A 37 -5.51 0.46 5.92
CA SER A 37 -5.67 -0.21 7.22
C SER A 37 -6.41 -1.55 7.10
N GLU A 38 -7.52 -1.59 6.36
CA GLU A 38 -8.26 -2.82 6.06
C GLU A 38 -7.37 -3.83 5.36
N PHE A 39 -6.64 -3.41 4.32
CA PHE A 39 -5.69 -4.26 3.61
C PHE A 39 -4.61 -4.80 4.56
N LYS A 40 -3.91 -3.94 5.32
CA LYS A 40 -2.86 -4.34 6.27
C LYS A 40 -3.32 -5.45 7.24
N ASN A 41 -4.57 -5.38 7.70
CA ASN A 41 -5.13 -6.33 8.67
C ASN A 41 -5.81 -7.55 8.02
N SER A 42 -5.90 -7.60 6.70
CA SER A 42 -6.58 -8.67 5.96
C SER A 42 -5.74 -9.95 5.83
N VAL A 43 -6.42 -11.07 5.56
CA VAL A 43 -5.75 -12.32 5.15
C VAL A 43 -5.03 -12.14 3.82
N GLU A 44 -5.55 -11.27 2.96
CA GLU A 44 -4.97 -10.98 1.66
C GLU A 44 -3.55 -10.41 1.79
N PHE A 45 -3.32 -9.47 2.71
CA PHE A 45 -1.97 -8.94 2.97
C PHE A 45 -0.94 -10.02 3.31
N LYS A 46 -1.36 -11.07 4.03
CA LYS A 46 -0.48 -12.21 4.34
C LYS A 46 -0.16 -13.05 3.11
N LYS A 47 -1.06 -13.10 2.13
CA LYS A 47 -0.91 -13.88 0.89
C LYS A 47 -0.23 -13.10 -0.24
N THR A 48 -0.44 -11.79 -0.32
CA THR A 48 0.17 -10.93 -1.33
C THR A 48 1.69 -10.97 -1.17
N ALA A 49 2.42 -11.27 -2.24
CA ALA A 49 3.87 -11.08 -2.25
C ALA A 49 4.18 -9.59 -2.36
N SER A 50 5.17 -9.11 -1.61
CA SER A 50 5.63 -7.73 -1.73
C SER A 50 6.23 -7.48 -3.11
N ALA A 51 6.04 -6.28 -3.65
CA ALA A 51 6.69 -5.88 -4.88
C ALA A 51 8.24 -5.95 -4.72
N PRO A 52 9.00 -6.15 -5.81
CA PRO A 52 10.47 -6.15 -5.75
C PRO A 52 11.06 -4.75 -5.49
N GLY A 53 10.29 -3.69 -5.70
CA GLY A 53 10.67 -2.31 -5.47
C GLY A 53 9.46 -1.39 -5.51
N LEU A 54 9.62 -0.17 -4.98
CA LEU A 54 8.62 0.87 -5.11
C LEU A 54 8.70 1.51 -6.51
N PRO A 55 7.57 1.96 -7.06
CA PRO A 55 7.56 2.81 -8.25
C PRO A 55 8.48 4.03 -8.09
N THR A 56 9.07 4.50 -9.19
CA THR A 56 9.99 5.66 -9.18
C THR A 56 9.30 6.95 -8.75
N ASP A 57 7.98 7.05 -8.95
CA ASP A 57 7.14 8.18 -8.55
C ASP A 57 6.53 8.02 -7.15
N PHE A 58 6.84 6.93 -6.43
CA PHE A 58 6.37 6.73 -5.07
C PHE A 58 6.98 7.81 -4.15
N PRO A 59 6.21 8.39 -3.20
CA PRO A 59 6.70 9.45 -2.34
C PRO A 59 7.96 9.02 -1.57
N VAL A 60 8.86 9.98 -1.34
CA VAL A 60 10.02 9.75 -0.46
C VAL A 60 9.51 9.61 0.96
N ARG A 61 10.03 8.63 1.70
CA ARG A 61 9.66 8.44 3.11
C ARG A 61 10.07 9.66 3.93
N HIS A 62 9.11 10.28 4.62
CA HIS A 62 9.34 11.37 5.56
C HIS A 62 9.50 10.88 7.01
#